data_AF-A0A8C0GM23-F1
#
_entry.id   AF-A0A8C0GM23-F1
#
_cell.length_a   1.000
_cell.length_b   1.000
_cell.length_c   1.000
_cell.angle_alpha   90.00
_cell.angle_beta   90.00
_cell.angle_gamma   90.00
#
_symmetry.space_group_name_H-M   'P 1'
#
loop_
_entity.id
_entity.type
_entity.pdbx_description
1 polymer ?
#
loop_
_entity_poly.entity_id
_entity_poly.type
_entity_poly.pdbx_seq_one_letter_code
_entity_poly.pdbx_strand_id
1 'polypeptide(L)'
;SKPRKRLFTLYFLLPTKKGDWRSILDLFSHFIHNFSASYGRNSSWIFFCEEDTRIQIVKLLETLRRFDKSKEWFLGKALYDEESTIIHHYAFAENPTVFKFPDFAAGWALSIPLVNKLANRLKSEPLKSDFTIDLKHEIALYIWKKGNGPHLTPVPEFCTDDLNSYKAVHCATMFSNFLPVCGDPVKKEDIFVAVKTCRKFHRDRIPIVKQTWEGEAALVEYYSDYAETSIPTIDLGVPNTERGHCGKTFAILERFLNHSSSKTPWLVIVDDDTLISIFRLRKLLSCYDPNEPVFLGERYGYGLGTGGYSYITGGGGMVFSREAIQKLLASKCQCYSNDAPDDMVLGMCFSGLGIPITHCPLFHQARPMDYPKDYLAHQIPISFHKHWNVDPVKVYFTWLAPKMEDSFTEKKQRRIREDL
;
A
#
# COMPACT_ATOMS: atom_id res chain seq x y z
N SER A 1 -27.29 -31.30 -23.39
CA SER A 1 -25.96 -31.00 -22.80
C SER A 1 -26.14 -29.93 -21.72
N LYS A 2 -25.73 -30.18 -20.47
CA LYS A 2 -25.85 -29.19 -19.38
C LYS A 2 -24.93 -27.99 -19.66
N PRO A 3 -25.37 -26.73 -19.55
CA PRO A 3 -24.48 -25.59 -19.76
C PRO A 3 -23.44 -25.55 -18.64
N ARG A 4 -22.17 -25.70 -18.98
CA ARG A 4 -21.04 -25.48 -18.07
C ARG A 4 -21.04 -23.99 -17.69
N LYS A 5 -21.54 -23.65 -16.50
CA LYS A 5 -21.39 -22.32 -15.90
C LYS A 5 -19.89 -22.06 -15.67
N ARG A 6 -19.34 -21.02 -16.29
CA ARG A 6 -17.91 -20.66 -16.22
C ARG A 6 -17.67 -19.84 -14.95
N LEU A 7 -16.63 -20.17 -14.21
CA LEU A 7 -16.04 -19.27 -13.20
C LEU A 7 -15.18 -18.27 -13.96
N PHE A 8 -15.37 -16.98 -13.70
CA PHE A 8 -14.51 -15.93 -14.22
C PHE A 8 -13.59 -15.48 -13.09
N THR A 9 -12.29 -15.68 -13.30
CA THR A 9 -11.24 -15.08 -12.47
C THR A 9 -11.05 -13.65 -12.98
N LEU A 10 -11.28 -12.66 -12.12
CA LEU A 10 -10.97 -11.29 -12.47
C LEU A 10 -9.57 -10.94 -11.97
N TYR A 11 -8.67 -10.67 -12.91
CA TYR A 11 -7.43 -9.95 -12.62
C TYR A 11 -7.76 -8.49 -12.37
N PHE A 12 -7.29 -7.91 -11.27
CA PHE A 12 -7.21 -6.45 -11.11
C PHE A 12 -6.17 -5.92 -12.11
N LEU A 13 -6.57 -5.79 -13.38
CA LEU A 13 -5.91 -4.89 -14.31
C LEU A 13 -6.42 -3.49 -13.97
N LEU A 14 -5.58 -2.68 -13.32
CA LEU A 14 -5.74 -1.22 -13.35
C LEU A 14 -5.84 -0.85 -14.85
N PRO A 15 -6.97 -0.29 -15.33
CA PRO A 15 -7.09 -0.01 -16.74
C PRO A 15 -6.09 1.09 -17.12
N THR A 16 -5.24 0.81 -18.08
CA THR A 16 -4.40 1.77 -18.83
C THR A 16 -5.21 2.72 -19.72
N LYS A 17 -6.55 2.75 -19.58
CA LYS A 17 -7.44 3.63 -20.35
C LYS A 17 -7.74 4.91 -19.57
N LYS A 18 -7.65 6.03 -20.30
CA LYS A 18 -8.11 7.40 -20.00
C LYS A 18 -9.56 7.44 -19.50
N GLY A 19 -9.79 6.96 -18.28
CA GLY A 19 -10.97 7.18 -17.47
C GLY A 19 -10.47 7.71 -16.13
N ASP A 20 -11.07 8.79 -15.66
CA ASP A 20 -10.72 9.53 -14.45
C ASP A 20 -11.11 8.71 -13.20
N TRP A 21 -10.53 7.52 -13.03
CA TRP A 21 -10.76 6.63 -11.89
C TRP A 21 -9.91 7.12 -10.72
N ARG A 22 -10.38 8.17 -10.05
CA ARG A 22 -9.61 8.88 -9.01
C ARG A 22 -9.41 8.08 -7.73
N SER A 23 -10.16 6.97 -7.56
CA SER A 23 -10.02 6.01 -6.47
C SER A 23 -10.26 4.57 -6.91
N ILE A 24 -9.72 3.63 -6.13
CA ILE A 24 -9.93 2.19 -6.30
C ILE A 24 -11.37 1.72 -5.97
N LEU A 25 -12.10 2.50 -5.17
CA LEU A 25 -13.53 2.25 -4.88
C LEU A 25 -14.44 2.66 -6.03
N ASP A 26 -14.07 3.69 -6.80
CA ASP A 26 -14.75 4.03 -8.05
C ASP A 26 -14.56 2.90 -9.07
N LEU A 27 -13.36 2.31 -9.11
CA LEU A 27 -13.09 1.12 -9.93
C LEU A 27 -13.96 -0.06 -9.48
N PHE A 28 -14.06 -0.33 -8.17
CA PHE A 28 -14.92 -1.37 -7.64
C PHE A 28 -16.40 -1.14 -7.99
N SER A 29 -16.90 0.10 -7.84
CA SER A 29 -18.27 0.48 -8.18
C SER A 29 -18.56 0.27 -9.67
N HIS A 30 -17.68 0.79 -10.52
CA HIS A 30 -17.79 0.65 -11.97
C HIS A 30 -17.74 -0.83 -12.39
N PHE A 31 -16.84 -1.59 -11.77
CA PHE A 31 -16.68 -3.00 -12.04
C PHE A 31 -17.93 -3.80 -11.64
N ILE A 32 -18.44 -3.62 -10.42
CA ILE A 32 -19.64 -4.32 -9.93
C ILE A 32 -20.84 -4.00 -10.81
N HIS A 33 -21.02 -2.74 -11.21
CA HIS A 33 -22.10 -2.32 -12.10
C HIS A 33 -21.99 -2.97 -13.49
N ASN A 34 -20.85 -2.82 -14.16
CA ASN A 34 -20.66 -3.34 -15.52
C ASN A 34 -20.64 -4.86 -15.58
N PHE A 35 -20.06 -5.50 -14.56
CA PHE A 35 -20.02 -6.95 -14.49
C PHE A 35 -21.40 -7.52 -14.23
N SER A 36 -22.18 -6.94 -13.30
CA SER A 36 -23.57 -7.34 -13.08
C SER A 36 -24.35 -7.29 -14.40
N ALA A 37 -24.23 -6.18 -15.15
CA ALA A 37 -24.91 -6.00 -16.42
C ALA A 37 -24.45 -7.01 -17.50
N SER A 38 -23.14 -7.24 -17.62
CA SER A 38 -22.56 -8.01 -18.74
C SER A 38 -22.54 -9.52 -18.49
N TYR A 39 -22.33 -9.95 -17.24
CA TYR A 39 -22.01 -11.34 -16.90
C TYR A 39 -22.92 -11.94 -15.83
N GLY A 40 -23.78 -11.14 -15.19
CA GLY A 40 -24.68 -11.60 -14.12
C GLY A 40 -25.61 -12.75 -14.51
N ARG A 41 -25.91 -12.94 -15.80
CA ARG A 41 -26.77 -14.04 -16.29
C ARG A 41 -26.04 -15.38 -16.45
N ASN A 42 -24.72 -15.34 -16.68
CA ASN A 42 -23.95 -16.54 -17.09
C ASN A 42 -22.96 -17.03 -16.03
N SER A 43 -22.76 -16.26 -14.97
CA SER A 43 -21.82 -16.54 -13.88
C SER A 43 -22.56 -16.88 -12.59
N SER A 44 -21.88 -17.52 -11.64
CA SER A 44 -22.43 -17.76 -10.29
C SER A 44 -21.59 -17.09 -9.19
N TRP A 45 -20.34 -16.77 -9.49
CA TRP A 45 -19.37 -16.20 -8.58
C TRP A 45 -18.51 -15.18 -9.32
N ILE A 46 -18.07 -14.15 -8.59
CA ILE A 46 -16.91 -13.33 -8.95
C ILE A 46 -15.83 -13.67 -7.93
N PHE A 47 -14.62 -13.95 -8.42
CA PHE A 47 -13.44 -14.13 -7.59
C PHE A 47 -12.47 -12.97 -7.85
N PHE A 48 -12.06 -12.28 -6.80
CA PHE A 48 -11.10 -11.18 -6.80
C PHE A 48 -9.79 -11.68 -6.21
N CYS A 49 -8.68 -11.28 -6.81
CA CYS A 49 -7.34 -11.61 -6.33
C CYS A 49 -6.31 -10.55 -6.74
N GLU A 50 -5.18 -10.54 -6.06
CA GLU A 50 -4.03 -9.74 -6.42
C GLU A 50 -3.23 -10.41 -7.54
N GLU A 51 -2.32 -9.65 -8.17
CA GLU A 51 -1.49 -10.12 -9.29
C GLU A 51 -0.62 -11.33 -8.90
N ASP A 52 -0.13 -11.34 -7.66
CA ASP A 52 0.73 -12.39 -7.13
C ASP A 52 -0.02 -13.57 -6.51
N THR A 53 -1.36 -13.51 -6.44
CA THR A 53 -2.17 -14.63 -5.96
C THR A 53 -2.14 -15.77 -6.99
N ARG A 54 -1.62 -16.93 -6.56
CA ARG A 54 -1.65 -18.17 -7.35
C ARG A 54 -2.93 -18.94 -7.04
N ILE A 55 -3.60 -19.43 -8.08
CA ILE A 55 -4.94 -20.05 -7.96
C ILE A 55 -4.90 -21.49 -8.49
N GLN A 56 -5.29 -22.44 -7.64
CA GLN A 56 -5.58 -23.82 -8.04
C GLN A 56 -7.05 -23.92 -8.47
N ILE A 57 -7.32 -23.72 -9.76
CA ILE A 57 -8.68 -23.56 -10.30
C ILE A 57 -9.62 -24.72 -9.94
N VAL A 58 -9.15 -25.96 -9.96
CA VAL A 58 -9.98 -27.14 -9.62
C VAL A 58 -10.45 -27.06 -8.16
N LYS A 59 -9.54 -26.80 -7.23
CA LYS A 59 -9.87 -26.65 -5.80
C LYS A 59 -10.71 -25.42 -5.52
N LEU A 60 -10.46 -24.31 -6.22
CA LEU A 60 -11.31 -23.11 -6.11
C LEU A 60 -12.75 -23.43 -6.52
N LEU A 61 -12.95 -24.16 -7.62
CA LEU A 61 -14.26 -24.58 -8.06
C LEU A 61 -14.93 -25.56 -7.09
N GLU A 62 -14.19 -26.51 -6.54
CA GLU A 62 -14.68 -27.43 -5.51
C GLU A 62 -15.11 -26.70 -4.24
N THR A 63 -14.28 -25.75 -3.79
CA THR A 63 -14.52 -24.88 -2.64
C THR A 63 -15.81 -24.08 -2.82
N LEU A 64 -15.95 -23.38 -3.95
CA LEU A 64 -17.12 -22.54 -4.26
C LEU A 64 -18.41 -23.35 -4.49
N ARG A 65 -18.30 -24.61 -4.94
CA ARG A 65 -19.48 -25.49 -5.14
C ARG A 65 -20.17 -25.89 -3.84
N ARG A 66 -19.50 -25.79 -2.69
CA ARG A 66 -20.09 -26.07 -1.37
C ARG A 66 -21.12 -25.02 -0.94
N PHE A 67 -21.07 -23.83 -1.53
CA PHE A 67 -21.95 -22.73 -1.18
C PHE A 67 -23.12 -22.64 -2.17
N ASP A 68 -24.32 -22.43 -1.63
CA ASP A 68 -25.52 -22.24 -2.44
C ASP A 68 -25.45 -20.93 -3.22
N LYS A 69 -25.19 -21.02 -4.53
CA LYS A 69 -25.08 -19.89 -5.46
C LYS A 69 -26.33 -19.00 -5.57
N SER A 70 -27.48 -19.43 -5.05
CA SER A 70 -28.71 -18.63 -5.03
C SER A 70 -28.77 -17.64 -3.86
N LYS A 71 -27.91 -17.80 -2.85
CA LYS A 71 -27.84 -16.94 -1.66
C LYS A 71 -26.76 -15.87 -1.81
N GLU A 72 -26.84 -14.86 -0.95
CA GLU A 72 -25.85 -13.78 -0.82
C GLU A 72 -24.64 -14.27 0.00
N TRP A 73 -23.52 -14.53 -0.67
CA TRP A 73 -22.26 -14.93 -0.05
C TRP A 73 -21.16 -13.90 -0.27
N PHE A 74 -20.45 -13.60 0.82
CA PHE A 74 -19.17 -12.89 0.88
C PHE A 74 -18.14 -13.83 1.51
N LEU A 75 -17.20 -14.30 0.70
CA LEU A 75 -16.26 -15.37 1.06
C LEU A 75 -14.82 -14.84 1.04
N GLY A 76 -13.98 -15.24 2.00
CA GLY A 76 -12.58 -14.80 2.05
C GLY A 76 -11.78 -15.50 3.14
N LYS A 77 -10.46 -15.34 3.13
CA LYS A 77 -9.66 -15.52 4.34
C LYS A 77 -9.92 -14.35 5.27
N ALA A 78 -10.32 -14.62 6.51
CA ALA A 78 -10.74 -13.56 7.43
C ALA A 78 -9.54 -12.97 8.17
N LEU A 79 -9.39 -11.65 8.06
CA LEU A 79 -8.59 -10.81 8.93
C LEU A 79 -9.50 -10.14 9.96
N TYR A 80 -8.92 -9.71 11.06
CA TYR A 80 -9.56 -8.95 12.12
C TYR A 80 -8.49 -8.14 12.86
N ASP A 81 -8.91 -7.07 13.52
CA ASP A 81 -8.01 -6.31 14.38
C ASP A 81 -7.99 -6.91 15.79
N GLU A 82 -6.81 -6.95 16.40
CA GLU A 82 -6.66 -7.37 17.79
C GLU A 82 -7.01 -6.23 18.76
N GLU A 83 -6.77 -4.98 18.34
CA GLU A 83 -7.01 -3.77 19.11
C GLU A 83 -7.70 -2.72 18.24
N SER A 84 -8.21 -1.64 18.83
CA SER A 84 -8.81 -0.55 18.06
C SER A 84 -7.71 0.25 17.38
N THR A 85 -7.77 0.35 16.04
CA THR A 85 -6.69 0.94 15.25
C THR A 85 -7.14 2.21 14.53
N ILE A 86 -6.17 3.11 14.32
CA ILE A 86 -6.39 4.33 13.55
C ILE A 86 -6.67 4.04 12.07
N ILE A 87 -6.08 2.97 11.52
CA ILE A 87 -6.24 2.61 10.11
C ILE A 87 -7.68 2.21 9.77
N HIS A 88 -8.47 1.78 10.76
CA HIS A 88 -9.89 1.49 10.62
C HIS A 88 -10.78 2.52 11.34
N HIS A 89 -10.28 3.74 11.55
CA HIS A 89 -11.01 4.85 12.17
C HIS A 89 -11.61 4.49 13.55
N TYR A 90 -10.95 3.61 14.30
CA TYR A 90 -11.44 3.06 15.56
C TYR A 90 -12.83 2.40 15.46
N ALA A 91 -13.18 1.89 14.27
CA ALA A 91 -14.38 1.08 14.09
C ALA A 91 -14.35 -0.12 15.06
N PHE A 92 -15.51 -0.42 15.64
CA PHE A 92 -15.66 -1.52 16.61
C PHE A 92 -14.73 -1.42 17.83
N ALA A 93 -14.40 -0.22 18.30
CA ALA A 93 -13.45 0.01 19.41
C ALA A 93 -13.72 -0.83 20.67
N GLU A 94 -14.98 -1.12 21.00
CA GLU A 94 -15.35 -1.94 22.17
C GLU A 94 -15.02 -3.43 21.99
N ASN A 95 -15.05 -3.93 20.75
CA ASN A 95 -14.70 -5.31 20.43
C ASN A 95 -14.18 -5.43 18.98
N PRO A 96 -12.91 -5.09 18.73
CA PRO A 96 -12.34 -5.05 17.37
C PRO A 96 -12.43 -6.41 16.64
N THR A 97 -12.30 -7.50 17.39
CA THR A 97 -12.32 -8.88 16.84
C THR A 97 -13.67 -9.31 16.26
N VAL A 98 -14.75 -8.58 16.55
CA VAL A 98 -16.11 -8.93 16.08
C VAL A 98 -16.26 -8.79 14.57
N PHE A 99 -15.50 -7.86 13.98
CA PHE A 99 -15.60 -7.54 12.57
C PHE A 99 -14.49 -8.21 11.78
N LYS A 100 -14.89 -8.87 10.69
CA LYS A 100 -13.98 -9.62 9.82
C LYS A 100 -14.01 -9.05 8.42
N PHE A 101 -12.83 -8.85 7.86
CA PHE A 101 -12.64 -8.33 6.51
C PHE A 101 -11.66 -9.24 5.74
N PRO A 102 -11.76 -9.28 4.41
CA PRO A 102 -11.03 -10.27 3.62
C PRO A 102 -9.55 -9.91 3.50
N ASP A 103 -8.71 -10.92 3.55
CA ASP A 103 -7.33 -10.84 3.09
C ASP A 103 -7.32 -10.85 1.55
N PHE A 104 -6.90 -9.76 0.92
CA PHE A 104 -6.87 -9.64 -0.54
C PHE A 104 -5.81 -10.53 -1.18
N ALA A 105 -4.68 -10.79 -0.50
CA ALA A 105 -3.62 -11.66 -0.99
C ALA A 105 -4.10 -13.12 -1.14
N ALA A 106 -5.02 -13.56 -0.26
CA ALA A 106 -5.68 -14.86 -0.35
C ALA A 106 -6.75 -14.93 -1.47
N GLY A 107 -7.17 -13.77 -1.97
CA GLY A 107 -8.37 -13.64 -2.79
C GLY A 107 -9.68 -13.83 -2.02
N TRP A 108 -10.76 -13.35 -2.62
CA TRP A 108 -12.09 -13.34 -2.02
C TRP A 108 -13.17 -13.46 -3.09
N ALA A 109 -14.37 -13.88 -2.70
CA ALA A 109 -15.44 -14.17 -3.64
C ALA A 109 -16.77 -13.53 -3.23
N LEU A 110 -17.52 -13.09 -4.26
CA LEU A 110 -18.90 -12.66 -4.12
C LEU A 110 -19.81 -13.54 -4.98
N SER A 111 -20.92 -13.98 -4.39
CA SER A 111 -22.02 -14.58 -5.16
C SER A 111 -22.69 -13.54 -6.06
N ILE A 112 -23.21 -13.94 -7.21
CA ILE A 112 -23.94 -13.03 -8.11
C ILE A 112 -25.18 -12.36 -7.47
N PRO A 113 -26.01 -13.04 -6.64
CA PRO A 113 -27.09 -12.37 -5.92
C PRO A 113 -26.60 -11.17 -5.10
N LEU A 114 -25.49 -11.32 -4.38
CA LEU A 114 -24.88 -10.23 -3.62
C LEU A 114 -24.33 -9.13 -4.55
N VAL A 115 -23.64 -9.49 -5.63
CA VAL A 115 -23.14 -8.51 -6.62
C VAL A 115 -24.27 -7.66 -7.19
N ASN A 116 -25.39 -8.28 -7.57
CA ASN A 116 -26.55 -7.57 -8.11
C ASN A 116 -27.18 -6.62 -7.08
N LYS A 117 -27.28 -7.05 -5.81
CA LYS A 117 -27.75 -6.21 -4.71
C LYS A 117 -26.84 -5.00 -4.47
N LEU A 118 -25.52 -5.22 -4.48
CA LEU A 118 -24.53 -4.15 -4.36
C LEU A 118 -24.58 -3.21 -5.57
N ALA A 119 -24.67 -3.73 -6.80
CA ALA A 119 -24.78 -2.93 -8.02
C ALA A 119 -26.02 -2.03 -8.03
N ASN A 120 -27.17 -2.54 -7.57
CA ASN A 120 -28.38 -1.73 -7.44
C ASN A 120 -28.24 -0.68 -6.34
N ARG A 121 -27.62 -1.03 -5.22
CA ARG A 121 -27.38 -0.08 -4.12
C ARG A 121 -26.46 1.05 -4.54
N LEU A 122 -25.39 0.77 -5.28
CA LEU A 122 -24.45 1.78 -5.77
C LEU A 122 -25.13 2.86 -6.64
N LYS A 123 -26.27 2.57 -7.26
CA LYS A 123 -27.06 3.56 -8.01
C LYS A 123 -27.77 4.57 -7.12
N SER A 124 -28.29 4.14 -5.97
CA SER A 124 -29.04 4.99 -5.04
C SER A 124 -28.17 5.57 -3.92
N GLU A 125 -27.17 4.81 -3.49
CA GLU A 125 -26.23 5.11 -2.42
C GLU A 125 -24.81 4.86 -2.94
N PRO A 126 -24.24 5.80 -3.72
CA PRO A 126 -22.85 5.70 -4.15
C PRO A 126 -21.93 5.66 -2.93
N LEU A 127 -20.78 5.00 -3.08
CA LEU A 127 -19.73 4.99 -2.07
C LEU A 127 -19.25 6.42 -1.85
N LYS A 128 -19.31 6.86 -0.59
CA LYS A 128 -18.82 8.15 -0.14
C LYS A 128 -17.96 7.93 1.08
N SER A 129 -16.76 8.48 1.05
CA SER A 129 -15.85 8.51 2.19
C SER A 129 -14.99 9.75 2.11
N ASP A 130 -14.80 10.42 3.25
CA ASP A 130 -13.86 11.54 3.32
C ASP A 130 -12.43 11.04 3.18
N PHE A 131 -12.12 9.90 3.79
CA PHE A 131 -10.83 9.23 3.71
C PHE A 131 -10.99 7.75 3.39
N THR A 132 -10.14 7.23 2.51
CA THR A 132 -10.02 5.79 2.26
C THR A 132 -8.63 5.35 2.68
N ILE A 133 -8.55 4.59 3.76
CA ILE A 133 -7.29 4.14 4.38
C ILE A 133 -7.06 2.66 4.04
N ASP A 134 -7.97 1.79 4.49
CA ASP A 134 -7.90 0.36 4.22
C ASP A 134 -9.09 -0.13 3.39
N LEU A 135 -8.83 -0.33 2.11
CA LEU A 135 -9.85 -0.69 1.13
C LEU A 135 -10.59 -1.99 1.48
N LYS A 136 -9.88 -3.00 1.97
CA LYS A 136 -10.49 -4.31 2.30
C LYS A 136 -11.48 -4.17 3.45
N HIS A 137 -11.14 -3.39 4.47
CA HIS A 137 -12.03 -3.08 5.59
C HIS A 137 -13.23 -2.25 5.14
N GLU A 138 -13.02 -1.22 4.30
CA GLU A 138 -14.10 -0.37 3.77
C GLU A 138 -15.10 -1.12 2.89
N ILE A 139 -14.62 -2.00 2.01
CA ILE A 139 -15.48 -2.86 1.19
C ILE A 139 -16.29 -3.80 2.09
N ALA A 140 -15.66 -4.39 3.11
CA ALA A 140 -16.36 -5.25 4.06
C ALA A 140 -17.46 -4.47 4.81
N LEU A 141 -17.18 -3.24 5.26
CA LEU A 141 -18.17 -2.38 5.92
C LEU A 141 -19.34 -2.05 4.99
N TYR A 142 -19.06 -1.74 3.73
CA TYR A 142 -20.09 -1.46 2.75
C TYR A 142 -21.01 -2.65 2.51
N ILE A 143 -20.44 -3.87 2.40
CA ILE A 143 -21.19 -5.12 2.25
C ILE A 143 -22.02 -5.41 3.50
N TRP A 144 -21.43 -5.27 4.69
CA TRP A 144 -22.08 -5.55 5.97
C TRP A 144 -23.27 -4.64 6.26
N LYS A 145 -23.26 -3.39 5.75
CA LYS A 145 -24.38 -2.43 5.84
C LYS A 145 -24.97 -2.32 7.25
N LYS A 146 -24.14 -2.02 8.25
CA LYS A 146 -24.57 -1.87 9.66
C LYS A 146 -25.39 -3.08 10.17
N GLY A 147 -25.02 -4.30 9.76
CA GLY A 147 -25.69 -5.54 10.17
C GLY A 147 -26.79 -6.05 9.24
N ASN A 148 -27.14 -5.31 8.17
CA ASN A 148 -28.21 -5.72 7.24
C ASN A 148 -27.72 -6.53 6.04
N GLY A 149 -26.40 -6.68 5.88
CA GLY A 149 -25.77 -7.48 4.84
C GLY A 149 -25.02 -8.69 5.40
N PRO A 150 -24.50 -9.56 4.52
CA PRO A 150 -23.77 -10.75 4.96
C PRO A 150 -22.43 -10.37 5.60
N HIS A 151 -22.09 -11.06 6.68
CA HIS A 151 -20.73 -11.05 7.22
C HIS A 151 -19.78 -11.83 6.28
N LEU A 152 -18.48 -11.50 6.35
CA LEU A 152 -17.47 -12.33 5.71
C LEU A 152 -17.53 -13.75 6.27
N THR A 153 -17.71 -14.72 5.38
CA THR A 153 -17.66 -16.13 5.70
C THR A 153 -16.24 -16.63 5.47
N PRO A 154 -15.52 -17.07 6.54
CA PRO A 154 -14.17 -17.59 6.41
C PRO A 154 -14.12 -18.84 5.52
N VAL A 155 -13.17 -18.87 4.58
CA VAL A 155 -12.91 -20.02 3.71
C VAL A 155 -11.49 -20.53 3.95
N PRO A 156 -11.30 -21.67 4.64
CA PRO A 156 -9.97 -22.18 4.99
C PRO A 156 -9.07 -22.49 3.79
N GLU A 157 -9.66 -22.79 2.64
CA GLU A 157 -8.92 -23.07 1.41
C GLU A 157 -8.38 -21.80 0.74
N PHE A 158 -8.82 -20.61 1.17
CA PHE A 158 -8.20 -19.37 0.71
C PHE A 158 -6.99 -19.08 1.60
N CYS A 159 -5.78 -19.29 1.08
CA CYS A 159 -4.56 -19.22 1.86
C CYS A 159 -3.62 -18.12 1.38
N THR A 160 -2.70 -17.73 2.26
CA THR A 160 -1.54 -16.89 1.96
C THR A 160 -0.21 -17.60 2.27
N ASP A 161 -0.28 -18.94 2.41
CA ASP A 161 0.90 -19.77 2.59
C ASP A 161 1.75 -19.85 1.31
N ASP A 162 3.06 -20.00 1.50
CA ASP A 162 4.04 -20.23 0.42
C ASP A 162 3.74 -21.55 -0.34
N LEU A 163 4.09 -21.57 -1.63
CA LEU A 163 4.09 -22.74 -2.51
C LEU A 163 4.71 -24.00 -1.90
N ASN A 164 5.77 -23.83 -1.10
CA ASN A 164 6.52 -24.93 -0.50
C ASN A 164 5.98 -25.38 0.86
N SER A 165 4.94 -24.71 1.38
CA SER A 165 4.32 -25.09 2.65
C SER A 165 3.58 -26.42 2.51
N TYR A 166 3.69 -27.30 3.50
CA TYR A 166 2.89 -28.53 3.58
C TYR A 166 1.38 -28.25 3.58
N LYS A 167 0.97 -27.03 3.98
CA LYS A 167 -0.43 -26.58 3.97
C LYS A 167 -0.96 -26.28 2.55
N ALA A 168 -0.07 -26.08 1.57
CA ALA A 168 -0.40 -25.83 0.17
C ALA A 168 -1.35 -26.88 -0.45
N VAL A 169 -1.28 -28.11 0.06
CA VAL A 169 -2.10 -29.22 -0.42
C VAL A 169 -3.59 -28.98 -0.18
N HIS A 170 -3.97 -28.21 0.84
CA HIS A 170 -5.38 -27.90 1.12
C HIS A 170 -5.83 -26.55 0.55
N CYS A 171 -4.90 -25.77 0.01
CA CYS A 171 -5.15 -24.41 -0.45
C CYS A 171 -5.67 -24.37 -1.90
N ALA A 172 -6.76 -23.64 -2.10
CA ALA A 172 -7.27 -23.22 -3.41
C ALA A 172 -6.55 -21.96 -3.92
N THR A 173 -6.09 -21.10 -3.02
CA THR A 173 -5.26 -19.94 -3.35
C THR A 173 -4.04 -19.88 -2.45
N MET A 174 -2.97 -19.30 -2.99
CA MET A 174 -1.67 -19.21 -2.35
C MET A 174 -1.07 -17.88 -2.73
N PHE A 175 -0.22 -17.34 -1.87
CA PHE A 175 0.43 -16.06 -2.10
C PHE A 175 1.94 -16.24 -1.95
N SER A 176 2.68 -15.64 -2.86
CA SER A 176 4.13 -15.77 -2.92
C SER A 176 4.78 -14.52 -2.31
N ASN A 177 5.38 -14.67 -1.14
CA ASN A 177 6.03 -13.56 -0.43
C ASN A 177 7.42 -13.34 -1.02
N PHE A 178 7.51 -12.61 -2.12
CA PHE A 178 8.82 -12.18 -2.62
C PHE A 178 8.82 -10.68 -2.79
N LEU A 179 9.92 -10.04 -2.35
CA LEU A 179 10.26 -8.72 -2.87
C LEU A 179 10.34 -8.85 -4.38
N PRO A 180 9.74 -7.92 -5.14
CA PRO A 180 9.69 -8.07 -6.58
C PRO A 180 11.13 -8.07 -7.14
N VAL A 181 11.43 -9.06 -7.99
CA VAL A 181 12.77 -9.28 -8.56
C VAL A 181 12.73 -8.91 -10.04
N CYS A 182 12.91 -7.63 -10.34
CA CYS A 182 12.85 -7.13 -11.72
C CYS A 182 14.23 -6.88 -12.34
N GLY A 183 15.29 -6.96 -11.54
CA GLY A 183 16.66 -6.71 -11.98
C GLY A 183 17.65 -6.81 -10.83
N ASP A 184 18.86 -6.30 -11.07
CA ASP A 184 19.81 -6.07 -9.99
C ASP A 184 19.29 -4.96 -9.07
N PRO A 185 19.46 -5.07 -7.74
CA PRO A 185 19.02 -4.02 -6.82
C PRO A 185 19.69 -2.68 -7.16
N VAL A 186 18.91 -1.60 -7.15
CA VAL A 186 19.39 -0.23 -7.36
C VAL A 186 20.58 0.06 -6.45
N LYS A 187 21.58 0.81 -6.90
CA LYS A 187 22.77 1.10 -6.08
C LYS A 187 22.40 2.04 -4.93
N LYS A 188 23.17 2.00 -3.84
CA LYS A 188 22.88 2.86 -2.68
C LYS A 188 23.07 4.34 -3.03
N GLU A 189 24.02 4.63 -3.91
CA GLU A 189 24.38 5.98 -4.38
C GLU A 189 23.34 6.58 -5.34
N ASP A 190 22.44 5.74 -5.86
CA ASP A 190 21.36 6.14 -6.76
C ASP A 190 20.09 6.56 -5.99
N ILE A 191 20.10 6.41 -4.65
CA ILE A 191 18.98 6.74 -3.75
C ILE A 191 19.43 7.83 -2.78
N PHE A 192 18.74 8.96 -2.82
CA PHE A 192 18.88 10.03 -1.85
C PHE A 192 17.77 9.95 -0.81
N VAL A 193 18.12 9.93 0.47
CA VAL A 193 17.15 9.90 1.57
C VAL A 193 17.07 11.26 2.25
N ALA A 194 15.89 11.86 2.23
CA ALA A 194 15.56 13.12 2.89
C ALA A 194 14.76 12.83 4.16
N VAL A 195 15.32 13.15 5.32
CA VAL A 195 14.66 12.97 6.62
C VAL A 195 14.06 14.30 7.07
N LYS A 196 12.74 14.38 7.15
CA LYS A 196 12.04 15.52 7.75
C LYS A 196 12.10 15.40 9.28
N THR A 197 12.62 16.43 9.93
CA THR A 197 12.71 16.54 11.39
C THR A 197 12.42 17.98 11.84
N CYS A 198 12.45 18.21 13.14
CA CYS A 198 12.55 19.55 13.73
C CYS A 198 13.44 19.53 14.98
N ARG A 199 13.85 20.71 15.44
CA ARG A 199 14.75 20.88 16.59
C ARG A 199 14.33 20.08 17.83
N LYS A 200 13.02 19.96 18.05
CA LYS A 200 12.44 19.21 19.16
C LYS A 200 12.87 17.74 19.17
N PHE A 201 13.05 17.13 18.00
CA PHE A 201 13.27 15.68 17.86
C PHE A 201 14.72 15.28 17.62
N HIS A 202 15.64 16.25 17.55
CA HIS A 202 17.07 16.01 17.37
C HIS A 202 17.66 15.04 18.40
N ARG A 203 17.21 15.11 19.66
CA ARG A 203 17.73 14.28 20.75
C ARG A 203 17.02 12.93 20.89
N ASP A 204 15.77 12.83 20.43
CA ASP A 204 14.93 11.68 20.73
C ASP A 204 14.77 10.75 19.52
N ARG A 205 14.62 11.31 18.31
CA ARG A 205 14.29 10.53 17.09
C ARG A 205 15.49 10.31 16.18
N ILE A 206 16.32 11.33 15.99
CA ILE A 206 17.50 11.19 15.11
C ILE A 206 18.50 10.12 15.59
N PRO A 207 18.77 9.93 16.90
CA PRO A 207 19.63 8.84 17.34
C PRO A 207 19.09 7.45 16.94
N ILE A 208 17.78 7.28 16.86
CA ILE A 208 17.14 6.04 16.42
C ILE A 208 17.37 5.82 14.92
N VAL A 209 17.23 6.87 14.10
CA VAL A 209 17.56 6.83 12.67
C VAL A 209 19.02 6.39 12.48
N LYS A 210 19.95 7.01 13.21
CA LYS A 210 21.39 6.67 13.23
C LYS A 210 21.67 5.23 13.65
N GLN A 211 20.97 4.74 14.66
CA GLN A 211 21.16 3.38 15.20
C GLN A 211 20.58 2.29 14.30
N THR A 212 19.63 2.63 13.43
CA THR A 212 18.87 1.67 12.63
C THR A 212 19.30 1.69 11.16
N TRP A 213 18.53 2.33 10.29
CA TRP A 213 18.63 2.16 8.85
C TRP A 213 19.58 3.16 8.17
N GLU A 214 19.96 4.26 8.82
CA GLU A 214 20.82 5.30 8.22
C GLU A 214 22.14 4.73 7.72
N GLY A 215 22.76 3.80 8.46
CA GLY A 215 24.01 3.15 8.06
C GLY A 215 23.91 2.34 6.77
N GLU A 216 22.70 2.05 6.29
CA GLU A 216 22.49 1.43 4.98
C GLU A 216 22.38 2.43 3.83
N ALA A 217 22.07 3.70 4.08
CA ALA A 217 21.93 4.75 3.08
C ALA A 217 23.30 5.34 2.71
N ALA A 218 23.55 5.57 1.42
CA ALA A 218 24.78 6.23 0.96
C ALA A 218 24.65 7.76 0.95
N LEU A 219 23.44 8.26 0.67
CA LEU A 219 23.14 9.69 0.57
C LEU A 219 21.96 10.00 1.49
N VAL A 220 22.21 10.80 2.53
CA VAL A 220 21.20 11.20 3.51
C VAL A 220 21.38 12.66 3.91
N GLU A 221 20.28 13.40 4.01
CA GLU A 221 20.24 14.75 4.57
C GLU A 221 19.07 14.87 5.56
N TYR A 222 19.30 15.58 6.68
CA TYR A 222 18.27 15.90 7.68
C TYR A 222 17.77 17.32 7.47
N TYR A 223 16.47 17.49 7.27
CA TYR A 223 15.86 18.78 7.06
C TYR A 223 15.10 19.23 8.29
N SER A 224 15.54 20.33 8.88
CA SER A 224 15.05 20.85 10.16
C SER A 224 14.72 22.33 10.05
N ASP A 225 14.05 22.87 11.07
CA ASP A 225 13.89 24.30 11.33
C ASP A 225 15.09 24.89 12.09
N TYR A 226 16.13 24.09 12.33
CA TYR A 226 17.34 24.50 13.02
C TYR A 226 18.56 23.73 12.49
N ALA A 227 19.59 24.46 12.05
CA ALA A 227 20.87 23.90 11.66
C ALA A 227 21.71 23.53 12.90
N GLU A 228 22.10 22.26 13.00
CA GLU A 228 22.93 21.72 14.07
C GLU A 228 24.10 20.95 13.46
N THR A 229 25.32 21.21 13.91
CA THR A 229 26.52 20.60 13.31
C THR A 229 26.76 19.15 13.78
N SER A 230 26.29 18.80 14.98
CA SER A 230 26.44 17.46 15.58
C SER A 230 25.55 16.40 14.91
N ILE A 231 24.39 16.83 14.45
CA ILE A 231 23.41 16.09 13.67
C ILE A 231 23.26 16.95 12.43
N PRO A 232 24.12 16.81 11.39
CA PRO A 232 24.31 17.80 10.32
C PRO A 232 23.00 18.12 9.59
N THR A 233 22.18 18.98 10.21
CA THR A 233 20.83 19.32 9.78
C THR A 233 20.90 20.56 8.93
N ILE A 234 20.03 20.59 7.95
CA ILE A 234 19.94 21.64 6.95
C ILE A 234 18.67 22.42 7.26
N ASP A 235 18.86 23.69 7.58
CA ASP A 235 17.77 24.66 7.67
C ASP A 235 17.46 25.19 6.26
N LEU A 236 16.24 24.92 5.80
CA LEU A 236 15.74 25.38 4.49
C LEU A 236 15.11 26.78 4.57
N GLY A 237 15.18 27.45 5.73
CA GLY A 237 14.49 28.72 5.98
C GLY A 237 12.97 28.57 6.10
N VAL A 238 12.47 27.33 6.25
CA VAL A 238 11.05 27.03 6.43
C VAL A 238 10.79 26.66 7.90
N PRO A 239 9.99 27.46 8.62
CA PRO A 239 9.73 27.21 10.04
C PRO A 239 8.96 25.89 10.25
N ASN A 240 9.15 25.29 11.42
CA ASN A 240 8.36 24.12 11.80
C ASN A 240 6.88 24.49 12.05
N THR A 241 6.01 23.57 11.68
CA THR A 241 4.54 23.69 11.74
C THR A 241 3.96 22.50 12.51
N GLU A 242 2.74 22.62 13.03
CA GLU A 242 2.12 21.52 13.82
C GLU A 242 1.16 20.62 13.02
N ARG A 243 0.58 21.13 11.92
CA ARG A 243 -0.52 20.44 11.20
C ARG A 243 -0.08 19.71 9.93
N GLY A 244 0.85 20.28 9.18
CA GLY A 244 1.32 19.76 7.90
C GLY A 244 2.61 20.44 7.50
N HIS A 245 3.34 19.85 6.56
CA HIS A 245 4.72 20.25 6.26
C HIS A 245 4.96 20.56 4.78
N CYS A 246 3.94 21.00 4.05
CA CYS A 246 4.01 21.23 2.60
C CYS A 246 5.18 22.12 2.20
N GLY A 247 5.38 23.26 2.87
CA GLY A 247 6.47 24.18 2.53
C GLY A 247 7.85 23.52 2.67
N LYS A 248 8.05 22.73 3.73
CA LYS A 248 9.30 22.00 3.97
C LYS A 248 9.51 20.93 2.90
N THR A 249 8.46 20.19 2.56
CA THR A 249 8.52 19.15 1.52
C THR A 249 8.85 19.74 0.14
N PHE A 250 8.23 20.84 -0.28
CA PHE A 250 8.58 21.50 -1.54
C PHE A 250 10.01 22.05 -1.56
N ALA A 251 10.48 22.63 -0.45
CA ALA A 251 11.87 23.08 -0.33
C ALA A 251 12.88 21.91 -0.43
N ILE A 252 12.54 20.73 0.10
CA ILE A 252 13.34 19.50 -0.08
C ILE A 252 13.39 19.09 -1.55
N LEU A 253 12.26 19.09 -2.24
CA LEU A 253 12.17 18.75 -3.67
C LEU A 253 13.05 19.68 -4.53
N GLU A 254 12.96 20.99 -4.29
CA GLU A 254 13.78 21.99 -4.99
C GLU A 254 15.26 21.81 -4.70
N ARG A 255 15.63 21.62 -3.43
CA ARG A 255 17.02 21.39 -3.04
C ARG A 255 17.58 20.13 -3.69
N PHE A 256 16.81 19.04 -3.71
CA PHE A 256 17.21 17.79 -4.34
C PHE A 256 17.56 18.02 -5.81
N LEU A 257 16.73 18.70 -6.60
CA LEU A 257 17.06 18.98 -8.00
C LEU A 257 18.29 19.88 -8.17
N ASN A 258 18.50 20.85 -7.27
CA ASN A 258 19.56 21.84 -7.39
C ASN A 258 20.93 21.37 -6.89
N HIS A 259 20.98 20.48 -5.89
CA HIS A 259 22.21 20.15 -5.17
C HIS A 259 22.62 18.68 -5.28
N SER A 260 21.69 17.77 -5.59
CA SER A 260 22.04 16.36 -5.76
C SER A 260 22.71 16.11 -7.11
N SER A 261 23.44 15.00 -7.22
CA SER A 261 23.98 14.57 -8.51
C SER A 261 22.85 14.32 -9.51
N SER A 262 23.03 14.74 -10.76
CA SER A 262 22.14 14.36 -11.87
C SER A 262 22.06 12.83 -12.06
N LYS A 263 23.01 12.09 -11.48
CA LYS A 263 23.07 10.63 -11.51
C LYS A 263 22.31 9.93 -10.38
N THR A 264 21.67 10.63 -9.45
CA THR A 264 20.98 10.01 -8.30
C THR A 264 19.47 9.93 -8.54
N PRO A 265 18.95 8.98 -9.33
CA PRO A 265 17.59 9.02 -9.89
C PRO A 265 16.45 9.05 -8.86
N TRP A 266 16.65 8.55 -7.65
CA TRP A 266 15.58 8.38 -6.67
C TRP A 266 15.72 9.33 -5.48
N LEU A 267 14.62 9.95 -5.09
CA LEU A 267 14.45 10.65 -3.81
C LEU A 267 13.47 9.87 -2.95
N VAL A 268 13.84 9.66 -1.70
CA VAL A 268 12.99 9.06 -0.67
C VAL A 268 12.81 10.09 0.42
N ILE A 269 11.58 10.51 0.69
CA ILE A 269 11.26 11.42 1.80
C ILE A 269 10.61 10.59 2.90
N VAL A 270 11.16 10.69 4.11
CA VAL A 270 10.65 10.03 5.32
C VAL A 270 10.56 11.01 6.47
N ASP A 271 9.72 10.73 7.46
CA ASP A 271 9.70 11.45 8.73
C ASP A 271 10.77 10.85 9.67
N ASP A 272 11.16 11.61 10.68
CA ASP A 272 12.14 11.18 11.71
C ASP A 272 11.65 10.03 12.61
N ASP A 273 10.37 9.67 12.54
CA ASP A 273 9.75 8.50 13.15
C ASP A 273 9.29 7.43 12.14
N THR A 274 9.85 7.45 10.93
CA THR A 274 9.73 6.36 9.95
C THR A 274 10.93 5.43 10.05
N LEU A 275 10.65 4.13 10.16
CA LEU A 275 11.66 3.06 10.01
C LEU A 275 11.54 2.50 8.60
N ILE A 276 12.66 2.35 7.89
CA ILE A 276 12.68 1.87 6.50
C ILE A 276 13.80 0.86 6.26
N SER A 277 13.56 -0.14 5.40
CA SER A 277 14.55 -1.09 4.94
C SER A 277 15.13 -0.64 3.59
N ILE A 278 16.31 -0.01 3.61
CA ILE A 278 16.98 0.45 2.39
C ILE A 278 17.30 -0.74 1.46
N PHE A 279 17.71 -1.88 2.01
CA PHE A 279 17.93 -3.10 1.24
C PHE A 279 16.71 -3.53 0.41
N ARG A 280 15.52 -3.56 1.03
CA ARG A 280 14.28 -3.98 0.36
C ARG A 280 13.78 -2.94 -0.62
N LEU A 281 13.93 -1.66 -0.26
CA LEU A 281 13.62 -0.56 -1.16
C LEU A 281 14.43 -0.62 -2.46
N ARG A 282 15.73 -0.91 -2.39
CA ARG A 282 16.59 -1.07 -3.58
C ARG A 282 16.11 -2.17 -4.51
N LYS A 283 15.56 -3.26 -3.96
CA LYS A 283 14.95 -4.35 -4.75
C LYS A 283 13.66 -3.89 -5.40
N LEU A 284 12.77 -3.25 -4.65
CA LEU A 284 11.53 -2.69 -5.19
C LEU A 284 11.80 -1.72 -6.35
N LEU A 285 12.74 -0.78 -6.17
CA LEU A 285 13.05 0.23 -7.19
C LEU A 285 13.67 -0.34 -8.47
N SER A 286 14.19 -1.57 -8.44
CA SER A 286 14.64 -2.25 -9.67
C SER A 286 13.50 -2.58 -10.64
N CYS A 287 12.25 -2.48 -10.19
CA CYS A 287 11.05 -2.73 -10.99
C CYS A 287 10.50 -1.50 -11.72
N TYR A 288 11.12 -0.35 -11.55
CA TYR A 288 10.65 0.91 -12.10
C TYR A 288 11.74 1.54 -12.97
N ASP A 289 11.34 2.13 -14.10
CA ASP A 289 12.25 2.94 -14.91
C ASP A 289 12.46 4.30 -14.23
N PRO A 290 13.69 4.66 -13.83
CA PRO A 290 13.96 5.95 -13.20
C PRO A 290 13.73 7.17 -14.11
N ASN A 291 13.57 6.97 -15.43
CA ASN A 291 13.29 8.03 -16.40
C ASN A 291 11.78 8.26 -16.59
N GLU A 292 10.93 7.42 -16.00
CA GLU A 292 9.48 7.64 -15.98
C GLU A 292 9.07 8.41 -14.71
N PRO A 293 7.98 9.20 -14.75
CA PRO A 293 7.49 9.89 -13.57
C PRO A 293 6.85 8.91 -12.58
N VAL A 294 7.68 8.37 -11.71
CA VAL A 294 7.28 7.46 -10.62
C VAL A 294 7.08 8.25 -9.32
N PHE A 295 5.91 8.07 -8.70
CA PHE A 295 5.60 8.48 -7.33
C PHE A 295 4.90 7.31 -6.62
N LEU A 296 5.54 6.72 -5.60
CA LEU A 296 5.07 5.50 -4.96
C LEU A 296 5.22 5.50 -3.43
N GLY A 297 4.39 4.68 -2.77
CA GLY A 297 4.38 4.42 -1.33
C GLY A 297 3.04 3.83 -0.89
N GLU A 298 2.66 4.00 0.39
CA GLU A 298 1.32 3.60 0.84
C GLU A 298 0.28 4.62 0.35
N ARG A 299 -0.81 4.14 -0.25
CA ARG A 299 -1.78 5.00 -0.93
C ARG A 299 -3.05 5.11 -0.11
N TYR A 300 -3.41 6.34 0.25
CA TYR A 300 -4.73 6.66 0.79
C TYR A 300 -5.57 7.42 -0.24
N GLY A 301 -6.87 7.46 -0.01
CA GLY A 301 -7.84 8.23 -0.79
C GLY A 301 -8.44 9.37 0.02
N TYR A 302 -8.79 10.46 -0.65
CA TYR A 302 -9.53 11.57 -0.07
C TYR A 302 -10.74 11.90 -0.97
N GLY A 303 -11.89 12.21 -0.39
CA GLY A 303 -13.06 12.74 -1.11
C GLY A 303 -13.70 11.75 -2.10
N LEU A 304 -13.81 10.48 -1.72
CA LEU A 304 -14.44 9.45 -2.53
C LEU A 304 -15.89 9.82 -2.89
N GLY A 305 -16.23 9.74 -4.17
CA GLY A 305 -17.59 10.02 -4.67
C GLY A 305 -17.93 11.51 -4.78
N THR A 306 -16.99 12.42 -4.48
CA THR A 306 -17.18 13.88 -4.55
C THR A 306 -16.10 14.58 -5.39
N GLY A 307 -15.42 13.84 -6.26
CA GLY A 307 -14.35 14.36 -7.12
C GLY A 307 -12.97 14.42 -6.46
N GLY A 308 -12.78 13.63 -5.40
CA GLY A 308 -11.51 13.50 -4.68
C GLY A 308 -10.39 12.83 -5.46
N TYR A 309 -9.31 12.48 -4.77
CA TYR A 309 -8.05 12.00 -5.37
C TYR A 309 -7.33 11.05 -4.41
N SER A 310 -6.36 10.31 -4.94
CA SER A 310 -5.48 9.48 -4.14
C SER A 310 -4.18 10.21 -3.82
N TYR A 311 -3.54 9.88 -2.70
CA TYR A 311 -2.25 10.44 -2.28
C TYR A 311 -1.37 9.36 -1.64
N ILE A 312 -0.05 9.57 -1.63
CA ILE A 312 0.89 8.71 -0.91
C ILE A 312 1.15 9.30 0.46
N THR A 313 0.93 8.54 1.52
CA THR A 313 1.07 9.03 2.90
C THR A 313 2.51 9.39 3.23
N GLY A 314 2.73 10.53 3.88
CA GLY A 314 4.09 11.01 4.19
C GLY A 314 4.87 10.11 5.16
N GLY A 315 4.22 9.67 6.24
CA GLY A 315 4.85 8.90 7.32
C GLY A 315 5.25 7.48 6.93
N GLY A 316 4.50 6.84 6.03
CA GLY A 316 4.86 5.56 5.42
C GLY A 316 6.12 5.65 4.57
N GLY A 317 6.51 6.86 4.15
CA GLY A 317 7.64 7.11 3.27
C GLY A 317 7.20 7.28 1.82
N MET A 318 7.68 8.36 1.20
CA MET A 318 7.35 8.74 -0.18
C MET A 318 8.56 8.56 -1.07
N VAL A 319 8.38 7.88 -2.21
CA VAL A 319 9.46 7.69 -3.18
C VAL A 319 9.13 8.38 -4.50
N PHE A 320 10.09 9.14 -5.00
CA PHE A 320 9.99 9.90 -6.24
C PHE A 320 11.15 9.55 -7.17
N SER A 321 10.85 9.37 -8.44
CA SER A 321 11.84 9.52 -9.50
C SER A 321 12.21 11.00 -9.68
N ARG A 322 13.40 11.27 -10.23
CA ARG A 322 13.80 12.63 -10.64
C ARG A 322 12.76 13.27 -11.55
N GLU A 323 12.32 12.49 -12.54
CA GLU A 323 11.41 12.93 -13.58
C GLU A 323 10.07 13.39 -12.98
N ALA A 324 9.54 12.66 -11.99
CA ALA A 324 8.32 13.06 -11.28
C ALA A 324 8.47 14.42 -10.60
N ILE A 325 9.61 14.67 -9.94
CA ILE A 325 9.89 15.93 -9.26
C ILE A 325 10.04 17.07 -10.27
N GLN A 326 10.75 16.85 -11.37
CA GLN A 326 10.92 17.84 -12.44
C GLN A 326 9.56 18.25 -13.03
N LYS A 327 8.68 17.28 -13.34
CA LYS A 327 7.32 17.59 -13.82
C LYS A 327 6.48 18.33 -12.80
N LEU A 328 6.59 17.96 -11.52
CA LEU A 328 5.87 18.62 -10.44
C LEU A 328 6.29 20.08 -10.29
N LEU A 329 7.60 20.35 -10.18
CA LEU A 329 8.13 21.70 -9.97
C LEU A 329 8.05 22.59 -11.22
N ALA A 330 8.02 22.01 -12.42
CA ALA A 330 7.74 22.73 -13.66
C ALA A 330 6.24 23.07 -13.86
N SER A 331 5.37 22.49 -13.04
CA SER A 331 3.92 22.75 -13.10
C SER A 331 3.51 24.00 -12.33
N LYS A 332 2.20 24.28 -12.28
CA LYS A 332 1.62 25.34 -11.43
C LYS A 332 1.29 24.86 -10.01
N CYS A 333 1.69 23.64 -9.66
CA CYS A 333 1.46 23.10 -8.33
C CYS A 333 2.29 23.86 -7.29
N GLN A 334 1.64 24.27 -6.21
CA GLN A 334 2.27 24.90 -5.07
C GLN A 334 1.46 24.64 -3.81
N CYS A 335 2.12 24.73 -2.66
CA CYS A 335 1.44 24.74 -1.38
C CYS A 335 0.50 25.96 -1.29
N TYR A 336 -0.75 25.74 -0.89
CA TYR A 336 -1.65 26.84 -0.57
C TYR A 336 -1.30 27.51 0.78
N SER A 337 -0.60 26.79 1.65
CA SER A 337 0.06 27.30 2.85
C SER A 337 1.22 26.38 3.24
N ASN A 338 2.22 26.92 3.95
CA ASN A 338 3.38 26.12 4.38
C ASN A 338 3.00 24.98 5.34
N ASP A 339 1.92 25.16 6.11
CA ASP A 339 1.39 24.21 7.09
C ASP A 339 0.33 23.25 6.51
N ALA A 340 0.09 23.29 5.20
CA ALA A 340 -0.78 22.33 4.52
C ALA A 340 -0.25 20.89 4.66
N PRO A 341 -1.13 19.86 4.72
CA PRO A 341 -0.75 18.47 4.61
C PRO A 341 -0.01 18.23 3.29
N ASP A 342 1.27 17.90 3.37
CA ASP A 342 2.16 17.78 2.23
C ASP A 342 1.76 16.64 1.30
N ASP A 343 1.45 15.48 1.88
CA ASP A 343 1.01 14.30 1.16
C ASP A 343 -0.26 14.53 0.32
N MET A 344 -1.28 15.17 0.88
CA MET A 344 -2.52 15.50 0.19
C MET A 344 -2.30 16.54 -0.92
N VAL A 345 -1.48 17.58 -0.68
CA VAL A 345 -1.15 18.57 -1.73
C VAL A 345 -0.42 17.89 -2.89
N LEU A 346 0.56 17.03 -2.60
CA LEU A 346 1.27 16.25 -3.62
C LEU A 346 0.29 15.36 -4.39
N GLY A 347 -0.58 14.62 -3.71
CA GLY A 347 -1.59 13.77 -4.36
C GLY A 347 -2.51 14.56 -5.30
N MET A 348 -3.00 15.71 -4.86
CA MET A 348 -3.81 16.61 -5.69
C MET A 348 -3.05 17.05 -6.94
N CYS A 349 -1.78 17.42 -6.79
CA CYS A 349 -0.97 17.89 -7.90
C CYS A 349 -0.61 16.79 -8.91
N PHE A 350 -0.19 15.61 -8.45
CA PHE A 350 0.08 14.49 -9.34
C PHE A 350 -1.19 14.03 -10.06
N SER A 351 -2.34 14.03 -9.38
CA SER A 351 -3.64 13.79 -10.00
C SER A 351 -3.94 14.84 -11.08
N GLY A 352 -3.71 16.12 -10.82
CA GLY A 352 -3.91 17.20 -11.80
C GLY A 352 -2.96 17.14 -13.00
N LEU A 353 -1.77 16.56 -12.82
CA LEU A 353 -0.79 16.32 -13.88
C LEU A 353 -1.05 15.04 -14.67
N GLY A 354 -2.03 14.22 -14.25
CA GLY A 354 -2.28 12.91 -14.86
C GLY A 354 -1.15 11.91 -14.64
N ILE A 355 -0.32 12.10 -13.61
CA ILE A 355 0.74 11.17 -13.22
C ILE A 355 0.12 10.23 -12.18
N PRO A 356 0.00 8.92 -12.47
CA PRO A 356 -0.61 7.99 -11.53
C PRO A 356 0.30 7.77 -10.33
N ILE A 357 -0.29 7.78 -9.14
CA ILE A 357 0.42 7.36 -7.94
C ILE A 357 0.37 5.84 -7.81
N THR A 358 1.49 5.25 -7.41
CA THR A 358 1.63 3.80 -7.32
C THR A 358 1.54 3.34 -5.87
N HIS A 359 0.52 2.57 -5.56
CA HIS A 359 0.40 1.94 -4.25
C HIS A 359 1.38 0.76 -4.15
N CYS A 360 2.15 0.71 -3.07
CA CYS A 360 2.92 -0.46 -2.67
C CYS A 360 2.45 -0.92 -1.27
N PRO A 361 1.93 -2.15 -1.13
CA PRO A 361 1.39 -2.65 0.14
C PRO A 361 2.48 -2.97 1.18
N LEU A 362 3.75 -2.74 0.85
CA LEU A 362 4.89 -2.95 1.74
C LEU A 362 5.26 -1.69 2.55
N PHE A 363 4.67 -0.54 2.22
CA PHE A 363 4.83 0.70 2.99
C PHE A 363 3.69 0.83 3.99
N HIS A 364 4.00 1.32 5.19
CA HIS A 364 3.03 1.38 6.30
C HIS A 364 3.14 2.69 7.09
N GLN A 365 2.05 3.45 7.12
CA GLN A 365 1.79 4.72 7.81
C GLN A 365 1.50 4.53 9.30
N ALA A 366 1.41 3.29 9.76
CA ALA A 366 1.17 2.95 11.16
C ALA A 366 2.20 1.94 11.68
N ARG A 367 2.09 1.58 12.97
CA ARG A 367 3.01 0.64 13.63
C ARG A 367 2.63 -0.78 13.23
N PRO A 368 3.54 -1.76 13.34
CA PRO A 368 3.19 -3.16 13.03
C PRO A 368 1.98 -3.69 13.82
N MET A 369 1.80 -3.25 15.07
CA MET A 369 0.67 -3.68 15.90
C MET A 369 -0.67 -3.08 15.47
N ASP A 370 -0.66 -2.02 14.66
CA ASP A 370 -1.88 -1.42 14.12
C ASP A 370 -2.43 -2.21 12.92
N TYR A 371 -1.74 -3.28 12.47
CA TYR A 371 -2.18 -4.14 11.37
C TYR A 371 -2.47 -5.57 11.88
N PRO A 372 -3.40 -6.32 11.25
CA PRO A 372 -3.64 -7.72 11.60
C PRO A 372 -2.39 -8.58 11.50
N LYS A 373 -2.14 -9.44 12.50
CA LYS A 373 -0.99 -10.35 12.50
C LYS A 373 -0.93 -11.22 11.25
N ASP A 374 -2.06 -11.80 10.85
CA ASP A 374 -2.14 -12.67 9.68
C ASP A 374 -1.85 -11.92 8.37
N TYR A 375 -2.15 -10.63 8.30
CA TYR A 375 -1.80 -9.78 7.15
C TYR A 375 -0.30 -9.54 7.09
N LEU A 376 0.33 -9.15 8.20
CA LEU A 376 1.78 -8.95 8.24
C LEU A 376 2.58 -10.26 8.12
N ALA A 377 2.00 -11.40 8.51
CA ALA A 377 2.68 -12.71 8.49
C ALA A 377 3.10 -13.14 7.08
N HIS A 378 2.40 -12.66 6.04
CA HIS A 378 2.74 -12.94 4.65
C HIS A 378 3.35 -11.73 3.92
N GLN A 379 3.72 -10.67 4.63
CA GLN A 379 4.34 -9.51 3.99
C GLN A 379 5.83 -9.43 4.26
N ILE A 380 6.53 -8.68 3.39
CA ILE A 380 7.94 -8.31 3.57
C ILE A 380 8.01 -6.78 3.60
N PRO A 381 7.73 -6.16 4.76
CA PRO A 381 7.56 -4.70 4.86
C PRO A 381 8.81 -3.94 4.41
N ILE A 382 8.62 -2.80 3.76
CA ILE A 382 9.66 -1.83 3.45
C ILE A 382 9.73 -0.77 4.54
N SER A 383 8.60 -0.33 5.08
CA SER A 383 8.57 0.69 6.12
C SER A 383 7.48 0.46 7.16
N PHE A 384 7.66 1.09 8.32
CA PHE A 384 6.65 1.33 9.35
C PHE A 384 6.83 2.73 9.92
N HIS A 385 5.74 3.31 10.43
CA HIS A 385 5.73 4.66 10.98
C HIS A 385 5.33 4.68 12.47
N LYS A 386 5.68 5.79 13.13
CA LYS A 386 5.39 6.13 14.53
C LYS A 386 6.23 5.35 15.54
N HIS A 387 7.02 6.08 16.33
CA HIS A 387 7.75 5.53 17.49
C HIS A 387 6.86 5.41 18.75
N TRP A 388 5.56 5.71 18.67
CA TRP A 388 4.68 5.83 19.82
C TRP A 388 4.34 4.47 20.46
N ASN A 389 4.53 4.37 21.79
CA ASN A 389 4.24 3.17 22.59
C ASN A 389 4.89 1.88 22.06
N VAL A 390 6.05 2.00 21.42
CA VAL A 390 6.85 0.87 20.91
C VAL A 390 8.33 1.16 21.12
N ASP A 391 9.15 0.11 21.11
CA ASP A 391 10.61 0.24 20.95
C ASP A 391 10.94 0.22 19.45
N PRO A 392 11.27 1.37 18.83
CA PRO A 392 11.47 1.45 17.40
C PRO A 392 12.73 0.70 16.94
N VAL A 393 13.76 0.60 17.78
CA VAL A 393 14.98 -0.16 17.47
C VAL A 393 14.63 -1.64 17.40
N LYS A 394 13.88 -2.15 18.38
CA LYS A 394 13.38 -3.53 18.36
C LYS A 394 12.47 -3.78 17.16
N VAL A 395 11.58 -2.85 16.81
CA VAL A 395 10.72 -2.96 15.63
C VAL A 395 11.56 -3.09 14.36
N TYR A 396 12.56 -2.23 14.16
CA TYR A 396 13.44 -2.28 13.00
C TYR A 396 14.16 -3.63 12.89
N PHE A 397 14.81 -4.11 13.95
CA PHE A 397 15.53 -5.39 13.91
C PHE A 397 14.62 -6.61 13.78
N THR A 398 13.38 -6.53 14.26
CA THR A 398 12.40 -7.62 14.10
C THR A 398 11.86 -7.70 12.68
N TRP A 399 11.54 -6.55 12.08
CA TRP A 399 10.73 -6.49 10.86
C TRP A 399 11.51 -6.08 9.61
N LEU A 400 12.47 -5.16 9.72
CA LEU A 400 13.02 -4.40 8.58
C LEU A 400 14.51 -4.64 8.32
N ALA A 401 15.29 -4.96 9.36
CA ALA A 401 16.70 -5.24 9.21
C ALA A 401 16.93 -6.42 8.25
N PRO A 402 17.98 -6.37 7.41
CA PRO A 402 18.33 -7.47 6.51
C PRO A 402 18.60 -8.76 7.31
N LYS A 403 17.94 -9.87 6.96
CA LYS A 403 18.24 -11.18 7.56
C LYS A 403 19.35 -11.87 6.77
N MET A 404 20.14 -12.71 7.43
CA MET A 404 21.17 -13.54 6.74
C MET A 404 20.56 -14.35 5.58
N GLU A 405 19.33 -14.83 5.71
CA GLU A 405 18.60 -15.55 4.66
C GLU A 405 18.28 -14.71 3.41
N ASP A 406 18.13 -13.38 3.55
CA ASP A 406 17.93 -12.47 2.42
C ASP A 406 19.15 -12.45 1.48
N SER A 407 20.35 -12.70 2.02
CA SER A 407 21.61 -12.84 1.27
C SER A 407 21.81 -14.24 0.66
N PHE A 408 21.22 -15.28 1.25
CA PHE A 408 21.25 -16.63 0.67
C PHE A 408 20.24 -16.78 -0.47
N THR A 409 19.10 -16.11 -0.37
CA THR A 409 18.11 -16.03 -1.45
C THR A 409 18.71 -15.33 -2.67
N GLU A 410 19.56 -14.29 -2.48
CA GLU A 410 20.36 -13.67 -3.55
C GLU A 410 21.29 -14.68 -4.25
N LYS A 411 22.00 -15.53 -3.51
CA LYS A 411 22.86 -16.56 -4.10
C LYS A 411 22.08 -17.65 -4.83
N LYS A 412 20.91 -18.04 -4.30
CA LYS A 412 20.07 -19.09 -4.89
C LYS A 412 19.36 -18.61 -6.16
N GLN A 413 18.83 -17.39 -6.17
CA GLN A 413 18.15 -16.81 -7.33
C GLN A 413 19.12 -16.45 -8.46
N ARG A 414 20.35 -16.02 -8.13
CA ARG A 414 21.40 -15.77 -9.14
C ARG A 414 21.80 -17.05 -9.88
N ARG A 415 21.90 -18.18 -9.18
CA ARG A 415 22.15 -19.50 -9.82
C ARG A 415 21.03 -19.92 -10.77
N ILE A 416 19.77 -19.70 -10.42
CA ILE A 416 18.63 -20.05 -11.28
C ILE A 416 18.63 -19.22 -12.59
N ARG A 417 19.16 -17.99 -12.57
CA ARG A 417 19.32 -17.15 -13.77
C ARG A 417 20.50 -17.53 -14.65
N GLU A 418 21.52 -18.19 -14.10
CA GLU A 418 22.69 -18.66 -14.86
C GLU A 418 22.45 -20.05 -15.49
N ASP A 419 21.45 -20.79 -15.00
CA ASP A 419 21.06 -22.14 -15.47
C ASP A 419 19.84 -22.15 -16.44
N LEU A 420 19.28 -20.98 -16.79
CA LEU A 420 18.22 -20.77 -17.80
C LEU A 420 18.79 -19.99 -18.99
#